data_AF-A0A2V8PKB1-F1
#
_entry.id   AF-A0A2V8PKB1-F1
#
_cell.length_a   1.000
_cell.length_b   1.000
_cell.length_c   1.000
_cell.angle_alpha   90.00
_cell.angle_beta   90.00
_cell.angle_gamma   90.00
#
_symmetry.space_group_name_H-M   'P 1'
#
loop_
_entity.id
_entity.type
_entity.pdbx_description
1 polymer ?
#
loop_
_entity_poly.entity_id
_entity_poly.type
_entity_poly.pdbx_seq_one_letter_code
_entity_poly.pdbx_strand_id
1 'polypeptide(L)'
;MVSTLQRRARVNAPRGLVLMRNGTSLDPDEMLRDEFIVEILRYVVGHPGAKDTRRGIEKWWLSPGALREGKRNIEERLESLVSRGWLIGRRSPQAETIYSLNESRLPEIRSFLEKP
;
A
#
# COMPACT_ATOMS: atom_id res chain seq x y z
N MET A 1 3.66 9.67 54.28
CA MET A 1 2.29 10.09 53.91
C MET A 1 2.19 10.15 52.39
N VAL A 2 1.22 9.40 51.84
CA VAL A 2 0.61 9.39 50.47
C VAL A 2 1.56 9.31 49.24
N SER A 3 1.69 8.20 48.50
CA SER A 3 0.75 7.40 47.65
C SER A 3 0.53 7.95 46.23
N THR A 4 1.11 7.21 45.26
CA THR A 4 0.54 6.69 43.98
C THR A 4 -0.06 7.65 42.93
N LEU A 5 0.48 7.66 41.69
CA LEU A 5 -0.22 7.18 40.47
C LEU A 5 0.64 7.30 39.17
N GLN A 6 1.21 6.17 38.78
CA GLN A 6 1.17 5.51 37.47
C GLN A 6 0.54 6.28 36.28
N ARG A 7 1.35 6.57 35.23
CA ARG A 7 0.86 6.81 33.86
C ARG A 7 1.39 5.76 32.89
N ARG A 8 0.54 4.74 32.74
CA ARG A 8 0.28 3.84 31.61
C ARG A 8 1.28 3.84 30.46
N ALA A 9 1.91 2.68 30.31
CA ALA A 9 2.44 2.16 29.05
C ALA A 9 1.39 2.29 27.93
N ARG A 10 1.78 2.89 26.80
CA ARG A 10 1.10 2.63 25.53
C ARG A 10 1.52 1.24 25.08
N VAL A 11 0.65 0.28 25.38
CA VAL A 11 0.70 -1.07 24.83
C VAL A 11 0.45 -0.92 23.33
N ASN A 12 1.51 -0.98 22.52
CA ASN A 12 1.38 -1.15 21.09
C ASN A 12 1.07 -2.63 20.87
N ALA A 13 -0.21 -2.99 20.92
CA ALA A 13 -0.65 -4.34 20.64
C ALA A 13 -0.38 -4.63 19.16
N PRO A 14 0.33 -5.72 18.81
CA PRO A 14 0.41 -6.14 17.41
C PRO A 14 -1.00 -6.51 16.94
N ARG A 15 -1.43 -5.88 15.84
CA ARG A 15 -2.65 -6.25 15.14
C ARG A 15 -2.45 -7.67 14.58
N GLY A 16 -3.07 -8.65 15.22
CA GLY A 16 -3.29 -10.00 14.69
C GLY A 16 -2.07 -10.92 14.71
N LEU A 17 -1.77 -11.50 15.87
CA LEU A 17 -0.93 -12.70 15.96
C LEU A 17 -1.76 -13.91 15.52
N VAL A 18 -1.59 -14.37 14.27
CA VAL A 18 -2.14 -15.65 13.81
C VAL A 18 -1.09 -16.73 14.05
N LEU A 19 -1.30 -17.55 15.09
CA LEU A 19 -0.42 -18.67 15.43
C LEU A 19 -0.78 -19.88 14.54
N MET A 20 -0.12 -20.04 13.38
CA MET A 20 -0.19 -21.27 12.61
C MET A 20 1.00 -22.20 12.94
N ARG A 21 0.71 -23.50 13.02
CA ARG A 21 1.46 -24.56 13.73
C ARG A 21 2.87 -24.89 13.21
N ASN A 22 3.45 -24.15 12.25
CA ASN A 22 4.81 -24.40 11.74
C ASN A 22 5.65 -23.11 11.69
N GLY A 23 6.21 -22.71 12.82
CA GLY A 23 7.54 -22.08 13.00
C GLY A 23 8.05 -20.94 12.10
N THR A 24 7.23 -20.38 11.21
CA THR A 24 7.63 -19.29 10.30
C THR A 24 6.72 -18.13 10.62
N SER A 25 7.26 -17.10 11.27
CA SER A 25 6.56 -15.84 11.47
C SER A 25 6.49 -15.13 10.12
N LEU A 26 5.56 -15.53 9.27
CA LEU A 26 5.25 -14.79 8.05
C LEU A 26 4.50 -13.54 8.47
N ASP A 27 5.04 -12.38 8.10
CA ASP A 27 4.33 -11.13 8.31
C ASP A 27 2.95 -11.24 7.62
N PRO A 28 1.83 -10.82 8.23
CA PRO A 28 0.51 -10.88 7.59
C PRO A 28 0.47 -10.14 6.24
N ASP A 29 1.35 -9.15 6.06
CA ASP A 29 1.60 -8.43 4.81
C ASP A 29 2.25 -9.31 3.71
N GLU A 30 2.91 -10.41 4.07
CA GLU A 30 3.59 -11.36 3.17
C GLU A 30 2.63 -12.41 2.61
N MET A 31 1.62 -12.84 3.39
CA MET A 31 0.64 -13.85 2.97
C MET A 31 -0.40 -13.37 1.95
N LEU A 32 -0.48 -12.06 1.69
CA LEU A 32 -1.42 -11.44 0.73
C LEU A 32 -0.76 -10.26 0.03
N ARG A 33 0.45 -10.43 -0.49
CA ARG A 33 1.07 -9.44 -1.38
C ARG A 33 0.16 -9.25 -2.58
N ASP A 34 -0.56 -8.14 -2.59
CA ASP A 34 -1.54 -7.85 -3.62
C ASP A 34 -0.80 -7.53 -4.93
N GLU A 35 -0.82 -8.45 -5.90
CA GLU A 35 -0.15 -8.31 -7.19
C GLU A 35 -0.54 -7.01 -7.90
N PHE A 36 -1.76 -6.52 -7.66
CA PHE A 36 -2.21 -5.24 -8.18
C PHE A 36 -1.41 -4.06 -7.62
N ILE A 37 -1.15 -4.06 -6.30
CA ILE A 37 -0.32 -3.05 -5.64
C ILE A 37 1.11 -3.15 -6.17
N VAL A 38 1.63 -4.37 -6.31
CA VAL A 38 2.99 -4.62 -6.82
C VAL A 38 3.14 -4.08 -8.25
N GLU A 39 2.18 -4.34 -9.15
CA GLU A 39 2.23 -3.84 -10.52
C GLU A 39 2.21 -2.32 -10.58
N ILE A 40 1.31 -1.66 -9.83
CA ILE A 40 1.28 -0.19 -9.76
C ILE A 40 2.64 0.34 -9.31
N LEU A 41 3.19 -0.20 -8.22
CA LEU A 41 4.44 0.28 -7.65
C LEU A 41 5.62 0.03 -8.59
N ARG A 42 5.71 -1.14 -9.22
CA ARG A 42 6.73 -1.42 -10.26
C ARG A 42 6.62 -0.43 -11.42
N TYR A 43 5.40 -0.15 -11.89
CA TYR A 43 5.19 0.78 -12.97
C TYR A 43 5.68 2.19 -12.62
N VAL A 44 5.26 2.74 -11.48
CA VAL A 44 5.63 4.11 -11.09
C VAL A 44 7.10 4.24 -10.68
N VAL A 45 7.73 3.18 -10.16
CA VAL A 45 9.19 3.17 -9.91
C VAL A 45 9.96 3.18 -11.23
N GLY A 46 9.49 2.47 -12.25
CA GLY A 46 10.06 2.51 -13.60
C GLY A 46 9.77 3.83 -14.33
N HIS A 47 8.69 4.52 -13.97
CA HIS A 47 8.25 5.76 -14.61
C HIS A 47 7.88 6.82 -13.54
N PRO A 48 8.86 7.43 -12.82
CA PRO A 48 8.57 8.34 -11.70
C PRO A 48 7.72 9.57 -12.05
N GLY A 49 7.79 10.02 -13.31
CA GLY A 49 6.99 11.13 -13.83
C GLY A 49 5.54 10.76 -14.22
N ALA A 50 5.16 9.47 -14.13
CA ALA A 50 3.83 9.01 -14.50
C ALA A 50 2.75 9.58 -13.56
N LYS A 51 1.67 10.05 -14.17
CA LYS A 51 0.50 10.59 -13.47
C LYS A 51 -0.73 10.20 -14.27
N ASP A 52 -1.73 9.63 -13.61
CA ASP A 52 -2.93 9.20 -14.32
C ASP A 52 -4.14 9.11 -13.39
N THR A 53 -5.32 8.98 -13.98
CA THR A 53 -6.56 8.71 -13.23
C THR A 53 -6.73 7.22 -13.00
N ARG A 54 -7.68 6.83 -12.14
CA ARG A 54 -8.01 5.41 -11.91
C ARG A 54 -8.20 4.65 -13.23
N ARG A 55 -8.94 5.23 -14.17
CA ARG A 55 -9.19 4.62 -15.49
C ARG A 55 -7.92 4.48 -16.33
N GLY A 56 -7.02 5.45 -16.29
CA GLY A 56 -5.77 5.37 -17.02
C GLY A 56 -4.80 4.35 -16.42
N ILE A 57 -4.77 4.24 -15.09
CA ILE A 57 -4.02 3.19 -14.38
C ILE A 57 -4.50 1.80 -14.81
N GLU A 58 -5.82 1.56 -14.83
CA GLU A 58 -6.41 0.30 -15.30
C GLU A 58 -6.00 -0.05 -16.74
N LYS A 59 -5.91 0.98 -17.58
CA LYS A 59 -5.68 0.79 -19.02
C LYS A 59 -4.20 0.64 -19.38
N TRP A 60 -3.32 1.33 -18.67
CA TRP A 60 -1.94 1.54 -19.12
C TRP A 60 -0.89 0.99 -18.17
N TRP A 61 -1.16 0.96 -16.87
CA TRP A 61 -0.14 0.59 -15.88
C TRP A 61 -0.20 -0.89 -15.54
N LEU A 62 -1.35 -1.52 -15.72
CA LEU A 62 -1.64 -2.87 -15.27
C LEU A 62 -1.68 -3.86 -16.42
N SER A 63 -1.20 -5.07 -16.13
CA SER A 63 -1.29 -6.18 -17.07
C SER A 63 -2.72 -6.72 -17.13
N PRO A 64 -3.19 -7.24 -18.28
CA PRO A 64 -4.50 -7.86 -18.41
C PRO A 64 -4.75 -9.04 -17.43
N GLY A 65 -3.69 -9.67 -16.92
CA GLY A 65 -3.75 -10.71 -15.88
C GLY A 65 -4.17 -10.17 -14.51
N ALA A 66 -3.55 -9.07 -14.05
CA ALA A 66 -3.90 -8.43 -12.77
C ALA A 66 -5.34 -7.90 -12.74
N LEU A 67 -5.88 -7.48 -13.88
CA LEU A 67 -7.29 -7.06 -14.00
C LEU A 67 -8.29 -8.21 -13.85
N ARG A 68 -7.89 -9.46 -14.15
CA ARG A 68 -8.77 -10.63 -14.05
C ARG A 68 -8.85 -11.18 -12.62
N GLU A 69 -7.74 -11.23 -11.91
CA GLU A 69 -7.66 -11.70 -10.51
C GLU A 69 -8.03 -10.59 -9.50
N GLY A 70 -7.76 -9.33 -9.86
CA GLY A 70 -7.84 -8.16 -8.97
C GLY A 70 -9.08 -7.29 -9.13
N LYS A 71 -10.17 -7.76 -9.75
CA LYS A 71 -11.36 -6.92 -10.03
C LYS A 71 -12.11 -6.39 -8.78
N ARG A 72 -11.70 -6.74 -7.56
CA ARG A 72 -12.20 -6.13 -6.32
C ARG A 72 -11.47 -4.82 -6.02
N ASN A 73 -12.21 -3.72 -6.18
CA ASN A 73 -11.96 -2.36 -5.70
C ASN A 73 -10.53 -1.79 -5.87
N ILE A 74 -10.18 -1.41 -7.11
CA ILE A 74 -8.99 -0.59 -7.40
C ILE A 74 -8.93 0.69 -6.55
N GLU A 75 -10.08 1.29 -6.22
CA GLU A 75 -10.12 2.55 -5.48
C GLU A 75 -9.59 2.34 -4.06
N GLU A 76 -10.03 1.28 -3.38
CA GLU A 76 -9.51 0.91 -2.06
C GLU A 76 -7.98 0.71 -2.08
N ARG A 77 -7.43 0.08 -3.13
CA ARG A 77 -5.99 -0.11 -3.24
C ARG A 77 -5.25 1.20 -3.48
N LEU A 78 -5.74 2.03 -4.40
CA LEU A 78 -5.17 3.35 -4.64
C LEU A 78 -5.24 4.23 -3.39
N GLU A 79 -6.36 4.19 -2.67
CA GLU A 79 -6.51 4.89 -1.39
C GLU A 79 -5.59 4.33 -0.31
N SER A 80 -5.35 3.01 -0.28
CA SER A 80 -4.38 2.41 0.63
C SER A 80 -2.96 2.89 0.35
N LEU A 81 -2.57 3.02 -0.92
CA LEU A 81 -1.26 3.52 -1.32
C LEU A 81 -1.09 5.02 -1.04
N VAL A 82 -2.16 5.79 -1.20
CA VAL A 82 -2.18 7.21 -0.80
C VAL A 82 -2.10 7.35 0.72
N SER A 83 -2.81 6.50 1.47
CA SER A 83 -2.81 6.51 2.94
C SER A 83 -1.45 6.09 3.53
N ARG A 84 -0.73 5.18 2.86
CA ARG A 84 0.67 4.84 3.15
C ARG A 84 1.65 5.95 2.73
N GLY A 85 1.18 6.93 1.95
CA GLY A 85 1.97 8.02 1.41
C GLY A 85 2.86 7.63 0.24
N TRP A 86 2.72 6.42 -0.33
CA TRP A 86 3.52 5.93 -1.45
C TRP A 86 3.03 6.53 -2.78
N LEU A 87 1.74 6.83 -2.88
CA LEU A 87 1.17 7.63 -3.95
C LEU A 87 0.68 8.98 -3.41
N ILE A 88 0.67 9.99 -4.27
CA ILE A 88 -0.01 11.27 -4.05
C ILE A 88 -1.28 11.26 -4.90
N GLY A 89 -2.44 11.31 -4.25
CA GLY A 89 -3.74 11.50 -4.90
C GLY A 89 -4.15 12.97 -4.85
N ARG A 90 -4.23 13.63 -6.00
CA ARG A 90 -4.72 15.01 -6.12
C ARG A 90 -6.16 15.00 -6.57
N ARG A 91 -7.08 15.32 -5.66
CA ARG A 91 -8.52 15.46 -5.96
C ARG A 91 -8.79 16.85 -6.53
N SER A 92 -9.61 16.91 -7.57
CA SER A 92 -10.18 18.15 -8.09
C SER A 92 -11.70 18.08 -7.95
N PRO A 93 -12.39 19.17 -7.55
CA PRO A 93 -13.85 19.17 -7.45
C PRO A 93 -14.58 18.88 -8.78
N GLN A 94 -13.89 19.06 -9.90
CA GLN A 94 -14.46 18.99 -11.25
C GLN A 94 -13.86 17.85 -12.10
N ALA A 95 -12.91 17.08 -11.57
CA ALA A 95 -12.21 16.05 -12.33
C ALA A 95 -11.88 14.82 -11.47
N GLU A 96 -11.62 13.71 -12.15
CA GLU A 96 -11.17 12.47 -11.51
C GLU A 96 -9.84 12.67 -10.76
N THR A 97 -9.65 11.94 -9.65
CA THR A 97 -8.41 11.98 -8.88
C THR A 97 -7.23 11.57 -9.76
N ILE A 98 -6.18 12.38 -9.76
CA ILE A 98 -4.91 12.05 -10.42
C ILE A 98 -3.96 11.47 -9.37
N TYR A 99 -3.45 10.28 -9.64
CA TYR A 99 -2.47 9.58 -8.80
C TYR A 99 -1.09 9.70 -9.42
N SER A 100 -0.08 9.85 -8.57
CA SER A 100 1.32 9.98 -8.95
C SER A 100 2.22 9.41 -7.87
N LEU A 101 3.45 9.03 -8.22
CA LEU A 101 4.44 8.57 -7.25
C LEU A 101 4.73 9.66 -6.22
N ASN A 102 4.81 9.29 -4.94
CA ASN A 102 5.51 10.10 -3.96
C ASN A 102 7.01 9.76 -4.00
N GLU A 103 7.79 10.52 -4.74
CA GLU A 103 9.23 10.25 -4.93
C GLU A 103 10.01 10.24 -3.61
N SER A 104 9.55 10.95 -2.57
CA SER A 104 10.15 10.92 -1.24
C SER A 104 10.08 9.54 -0.56
N ARG A 105 9.21 8.64 -1.05
CA ARG A 105 9.02 7.28 -0.54
C ARG A 105 9.67 6.20 -1.41
N LEU A 106 10.41 6.60 -2.45
CA LEU A 106 11.10 5.65 -3.35
C LEU A 106 11.95 4.59 -2.62
N PRO A 107 12.76 4.92 -1.60
CA PRO A 107 13.55 3.91 -0.89
C PRO A 107 12.69 2.83 -0.21
N GLU A 108 11.59 3.25 0.41
CA GLU A 108 10.64 2.37 1.11
C GLU A 108 9.91 1.46 0.11
N ILE A 109 9.46 2.03 -1.02
CA ILE A 109 8.79 1.30 -2.09
C ILE A 109 9.73 0.27 -2.72
N ARG A 110 10.99 0.62 -2.99
CA ARG A 110 11.98 -0.33 -3.52
C ARG A 110 12.22 -1.49 -2.56
N SER A 111 12.40 -1.20 -1.26
CA SER A 111 12.55 -2.25 -0.25
C SER A 111 11.33 -3.17 -0.17
N PHE A 112 10.12 -2.63 -0.33
CA PHE A 112 8.90 -3.43 -0.40
C PHE A 112 8.88 -4.35 -1.63
N LEU A 113 9.32 -3.85 -2.80
CA LEU A 113 9.32 -4.60 -4.06
C LEU A 113 10.42 -5.66 -4.16
N GLU A 114 11.50 -5.53 -3.39
CA GLU A 114 12.61 -6.49 -3.34
C GLU A 114 12.33 -7.71 -2.46
N LYS A 115 11.37 -7.59 -1.53
CA LYS A 115 10.93 -8.73 -0.73
C LYS A 115 10.18 -9.73 -1.65
N PRO A 116 10.45 -11.04 -1.56
CA PRO A 116 9.75 -12.05 -2.34
C PRO A 116 8.25 -12.14 -2.04
#